data_AF-A0A8S3QA83-F1
#
_entry.id   AF-A0A8S3QA83-F1
#
_cell.length_a   1.000
_cell.length_b   1.000
_cell.length_c   1.000
_cell.angle_alpha   90.00
_cell.angle_beta   90.00
_cell.angle_gamma   90.00
#
_symmetry.space_group_name_H-M   'P 1'
#
loop_
_entity.id
_entity.type
_entity.pdbx_description
1 polymer ?
#
loop_
_entity_poly.entity_id
_entity_poly.type
_entity_poly.pdbx_seq_one_letter_code
_entity_poly.pdbx_strand_id
1 'polypeptide(L)'
;MKDPNGTPSNFVECMEYEFIIADAKNISQIEVQKFCKDLLVNQMESMAVEMKNPNITNYIKHLARGIISEIENVNSRQKRSVFRFGNVLRREIREPPYDQVWGCYARGVRRLKNSYDVSNTMNTFDVIASLHTGVAIPVGHDGPGFFSWHKAFLRIMEFAIGCPLPYWDTTLDFPMADPTQSIVWSPKFFGNGYGAITSGPFANLPGVLQPIRNINSAGWLMSRQDIQMALKTQLFRIH
;
A
#
# COMPACT_ATOMS: atom_id res chain seq x y z
N MET A 1 6.97 -9.95 25.55
CA MET A 1 7.92 -10.78 26.33
C MET A 1 9.10 -11.04 25.41
N LYS A 2 10.30 -10.60 25.77
CA LYS A 2 11.51 -10.78 24.95
C LYS A 2 11.85 -12.27 24.86
N ASP A 3 12.33 -12.71 23.69
CA ASP A 3 13.01 -14.00 23.53
C ASP A 3 14.25 -14.01 24.46
N PRO A 4 14.60 -15.15 25.10
CA PRO A 4 15.81 -15.29 25.92
C PRO A 4 17.13 -14.82 25.28
N ASN A 5 17.20 -14.65 23.96
CA ASN A 5 18.38 -14.13 23.25
C ASN A 5 18.35 -12.62 22.93
N GLY A 6 17.30 -11.89 23.34
CA GLY A 6 17.15 -10.46 23.04
C GLY A 6 16.70 -10.14 21.60
N THR A 7 16.36 -11.16 20.82
CA THR A 7 15.83 -11.02 19.46
C THR A 7 14.39 -10.47 19.51
N PRO A 8 14.04 -9.50 18.67
CA PRO A 8 12.67 -8.99 18.59
C PRO A 8 11.65 -10.09 18.29
N SER A 9 10.54 -10.11 19.05
CA SER A 9 9.50 -11.13 18.96
C SER A 9 8.42 -10.84 17.91
N ASN A 10 8.32 -9.57 17.49
CA ASN A 10 7.35 -9.12 16.50
C ASN A 10 7.93 -7.95 15.68
N PHE A 11 7.26 -7.63 14.59
CA PHE A 11 7.71 -6.61 13.65
C PHE A 11 7.88 -5.21 14.26
N VAL A 12 6.96 -4.79 15.14
CA VAL A 12 7.03 -3.47 15.78
C VAL A 12 8.26 -3.38 16.66
N GLU A 13 8.46 -4.38 17.52
CA GLU A 13 9.65 -4.47 18.38
C GLU A 13 10.95 -4.49 17.57
N CYS A 14 10.95 -5.18 16.41
CA CYS A 14 12.12 -5.20 15.52
C CYS A 14 12.43 -3.82 14.97
N MET A 15 11.40 -3.13 14.46
CA MET A 15 11.56 -1.79 13.92
C MET A 15 12.00 -0.81 15.01
N GLU A 16 11.39 -0.83 16.18
CA GLU A 16 11.80 0.04 17.30
C GLU A 16 13.26 -0.19 17.71
N TYR A 17 13.65 -1.46 17.89
CA TYR A 17 15.00 -1.82 18.29
C TYR A 17 16.05 -1.45 17.24
N GLU A 18 15.81 -1.82 15.98
CA GLU A 18 16.75 -1.56 14.90
C GLU A 18 16.84 -0.08 14.57
N PHE A 19 15.77 0.71 14.68
CA PHE A 19 15.87 2.16 14.48
C PHE A 19 16.68 2.86 15.56
N ILE A 20 16.57 2.44 16.83
CA ILE A 20 17.40 2.97 17.91
C ILE A 20 18.88 2.70 17.64
N ILE A 21 19.20 1.52 17.11
CA ILE A 21 20.58 1.13 16.80
C ILE A 21 21.08 1.73 15.49
N ALA A 22 20.19 1.90 14.50
CA ALA A 22 20.51 2.41 13.18
C ALA A 22 21.04 3.84 13.23
N ASP A 23 20.48 4.68 14.11
CA ASP A 23 20.98 6.04 14.32
C ASP A 23 22.43 6.04 14.84
N ALA A 24 22.73 5.17 15.81
CA ALA A 24 24.08 5.01 16.36
C ALA A 24 25.08 4.40 15.36
N LYS A 25 24.61 3.65 14.36
CA LYS A 25 25.44 2.89 13.41
C LYS A 25 25.39 3.42 11.97
N ASN A 26 24.66 4.50 11.71
CA ASN A 26 24.47 5.08 10.38
C ASN A 26 23.93 4.04 9.36
N ILE A 27 22.97 3.21 9.81
CA ILE A 27 22.35 2.15 8.99
C ILE A 27 21.13 2.73 8.28
N SER A 28 21.01 2.52 6.97
CA SER A 28 19.87 3.06 6.23
C SER A 28 18.54 2.42 6.65
N GLN A 29 17.45 3.18 6.54
CA GLN A 29 16.08 2.65 6.74
C GLN A 29 15.79 1.41 5.89
N ILE A 30 16.40 1.32 4.70
CA ILE A 30 16.23 0.18 3.79
C ILE A 30 16.85 -1.09 4.39
N GLU A 31 17.97 -0.98 5.09
CA GLU A 31 18.63 -2.12 5.73
C GLU A 31 17.85 -2.60 6.94
N VAL A 32 17.37 -1.69 7.78
CA VAL A 32 16.46 -2.01 8.89
C VAL A 32 15.20 -2.73 8.38
N GLN A 33 14.60 -2.21 7.29
CA GLN A 33 13.46 -2.84 6.63
C GLN A 33 13.76 -4.27 6.16
N LYS A 34 14.94 -4.50 5.57
CA LYS A 34 15.34 -5.83 5.10
C LYS A 34 15.53 -6.80 6.25
N PHE A 35 16.06 -6.33 7.38
CA PHE A 35 16.26 -7.13 8.58
C PHE A 35 14.92 -7.57 9.18
N CYS A 36 13.96 -6.64 9.33
CA CYS A 36 12.66 -6.93 9.93
C CYS A 36 11.62 -7.53 8.96
N LYS A 37 11.98 -7.81 7.70
CA LYS A 37 11.00 -8.17 6.65
C LYS A 37 10.20 -9.45 6.94
N ASP A 38 10.84 -10.46 7.53
CA ASP A 38 10.20 -11.76 7.75
C ASP A 38 9.16 -11.66 8.87
N LEU A 39 9.44 -10.84 9.89
CA LEU A 39 8.49 -10.51 10.95
C LEU A 39 7.28 -9.74 10.41
N LEU A 40 7.48 -8.82 9.45
CA LEU A 40 6.39 -8.11 8.79
C LEU A 40 5.46 -9.08 8.03
N VAL A 41 6.04 -10.01 7.26
CA VAL A 41 5.25 -10.99 6.52
C VAL A 41 4.51 -11.92 7.46
N ASN A 42 5.18 -12.45 8.49
CA ASN A 42 4.56 -13.31 9.49
C ASN A 42 3.37 -12.62 10.18
N GLN A 43 3.51 -11.32 10.48
CA GLN A 43 2.43 -10.53 11.04
C GLN A 43 1.25 -10.35 10.07
N MET A 44 1.51 -10.08 8.79
CA MET A 44 0.43 -10.00 7.79
C MET A 44 -0.28 -11.33 7.61
N GLU A 45 0.44 -12.46 7.69
CA GLU A 45 -0.17 -13.79 7.66
C GLU A 45 -0.99 -14.10 8.93
N SER A 46 -0.53 -13.70 10.11
CA SER A 46 -1.26 -13.92 11.36
C SER A 46 -2.59 -13.16 11.37
N MET A 47 -2.59 -11.94 10.83
CA MET A 47 -3.82 -11.16 10.63
C MET A 47 -4.84 -11.87 9.73
N ALA A 48 -4.38 -12.55 8.68
CA ALA A 48 -5.26 -13.31 7.80
C ALA A 48 -5.91 -14.51 8.54
N VAL A 49 -5.18 -15.12 9.48
CA VAL A 49 -5.70 -16.21 10.33
C VAL A 49 -6.81 -15.72 11.26
N GLU A 50 -6.72 -14.50 11.78
CA GLU A 50 -7.76 -13.90 12.64
C GLU A 50 -9.11 -13.73 11.93
N MET A 51 -9.12 -13.70 10.58
CA MET A 51 -10.35 -13.65 9.79
C MET A 51 -11.13 -14.98 9.79
N LYS A 52 -10.58 -16.04 10.40
CA LYS A 52 -11.23 -17.36 10.61
C LYS A 52 -11.82 -17.99 9.34
N ASN A 53 -11.25 -17.69 8.18
CA ASN A 53 -11.63 -18.29 6.91
C ASN A 53 -10.38 -18.86 6.20
N PRO A 54 -10.31 -20.18 5.96
CA PRO A 54 -9.12 -20.82 5.40
C PRO A 54 -8.86 -20.41 3.94
N ASN A 55 -9.89 -20.14 3.15
CA ASN A 55 -9.72 -19.68 1.76
C ASN A 55 -9.12 -18.27 1.72
N ILE A 56 -9.59 -17.37 2.59
CA ILE A 56 -9.00 -16.05 2.78
C ILE A 56 -7.55 -16.16 3.25
N THR A 57 -7.30 -16.99 4.26
CA THR A 57 -5.95 -17.20 4.80
C THR A 57 -4.99 -17.69 3.71
N ASN A 58 -5.39 -18.69 2.93
CA ASN A 58 -4.59 -19.24 1.84
C ASN A 58 -4.36 -18.23 0.72
N TYR A 59 -5.36 -17.40 0.41
CA TYR A 59 -5.23 -16.33 -0.56
C TYR A 59 -4.18 -15.28 -0.14
N ILE A 60 -4.24 -14.80 1.11
CA ILE A 60 -3.24 -13.84 1.61
C ILE A 60 -1.83 -14.46 1.65
N LYS A 61 -1.70 -15.71 2.10
CA LYS A 61 -0.42 -16.44 2.07
C LYS A 61 0.12 -16.58 0.65
N HIS A 62 -0.73 -16.82 -0.33
CA HIS A 62 -0.33 -16.87 -1.74
C HIS A 62 0.21 -15.52 -2.21
N LEU A 63 -0.46 -14.40 -1.89
CA LEU A 63 0.02 -13.06 -2.23
C LEU A 63 1.37 -12.74 -1.56
N ALA A 64 1.51 -13.05 -0.26
CA ALA A 64 2.74 -12.82 0.50
C ALA A 64 3.93 -13.60 -0.07
N ARG A 65 3.75 -14.90 -0.35
CA ARG A 65 4.77 -15.75 -0.99
C ARG A 65 5.13 -15.28 -2.39
N GLY A 66 4.15 -14.78 -3.15
CA GLY A 66 4.38 -14.17 -4.46
C GLY A 66 5.37 -13.01 -4.39
N ILE A 67 5.19 -12.12 -3.41
CA ILE A 67 6.09 -10.97 -3.19
C ILE A 67 7.48 -11.42 -2.75
N ILE A 68 7.57 -12.34 -1.79
CA ILE A 68 8.87 -12.87 -1.32
C ILE A 68 9.64 -13.49 -2.49
N SER A 69 8.96 -14.34 -3.28
CA SER A 69 9.55 -14.97 -4.45
C SER A 69 10.02 -13.94 -5.48
N GLU A 70 9.26 -12.88 -5.74
CA GLU A 70 9.72 -11.78 -6.59
C GLU A 70 10.98 -11.11 -6.04
N ILE A 71 11.06 -10.85 -4.73
CA ILE A 71 12.23 -10.24 -4.07
C ILE A 71 13.47 -11.15 -4.16
N GLU A 72 13.31 -12.44 -3.91
CA GLU A 72 14.41 -13.42 -3.93
C GLU A 72 14.93 -13.67 -5.34
N ASN A 73 14.03 -13.71 -6.33
CA ASN A 73 14.40 -13.90 -7.73
C ASN A 73 15.07 -12.65 -8.36
N VAL A 74 14.99 -11.48 -7.74
CA VAL A 74 15.83 -10.32 -8.13
C VAL A 74 17.32 -10.64 -7.93
N ASN A 75 17.64 -11.46 -6.92
CA ASN A 75 19.02 -11.75 -6.52
C ASN A 75 19.59 -13.00 -7.20
N SER A 76 18.76 -13.83 -7.84
CA SER A 76 19.21 -14.99 -8.61
C SER A 76 19.22 -14.65 -10.11
N ARG A 77 20.31 -14.95 -10.82
CA ARG A 77 20.44 -14.74 -12.28
C ARG A 77 19.58 -15.74 -13.09
N GLN A 78 18.30 -15.93 -12.77
CA GLN A 78 17.44 -16.88 -13.47
C GLN A 78 16.20 -16.24 -14.13
N LYS A 79 16.13 -16.49 -15.44
CA LYS A 79 15.05 -16.33 -16.44
C LYS A 79 13.97 -15.28 -16.11
N ARG A 80 14.03 -14.19 -16.88
CA ARG A 80 13.09 -13.05 -17.05
C ARG A 80 11.59 -13.40 -17.22
N SER A 81 11.16 -14.66 -17.18
CA SER A 81 9.78 -15.06 -17.50
C SER A 81 8.80 -14.99 -16.31
N VAL A 82 9.27 -14.74 -15.08
CA VAL A 82 8.39 -14.70 -13.88
C VAL A 82 8.31 -13.29 -13.25
N PHE A 83 9.16 -12.36 -13.68
CA PHE A 83 9.19 -10.99 -13.17
C PHE A 83 8.01 -10.18 -13.75
N ARG A 84 6.83 -10.28 -13.14
CA ARG A 84 5.64 -9.56 -13.64
C ARG A 84 5.77 -8.03 -13.51
N PHE A 85 6.57 -7.51 -12.56
CA PHE A 85 6.66 -6.07 -12.28
C PHE A 85 8.08 -5.48 -12.16
N GLY A 86 9.12 -6.22 -12.55
CA GLY A 86 10.52 -5.83 -12.31
C GLY A 86 10.97 -4.55 -12.98
N ASN A 87 10.25 -4.12 -14.01
CA ASN A 87 10.59 -2.94 -14.82
C ASN A 87 9.44 -1.93 -14.92
N VAL A 88 8.32 -2.11 -14.21
CA VAL A 88 7.17 -1.20 -14.35
C VAL A 88 7.20 -0.16 -13.23
N LEU A 89 7.52 1.08 -13.61
CA LEU A 89 7.59 2.23 -12.71
C LEU A 89 6.18 2.68 -12.32
N ARG A 90 6.00 3.00 -11.04
CA ARG A 90 4.83 3.78 -10.58
C ARG A 90 4.88 5.16 -11.26
N ARG A 91 3.74 5.62 -11.75
CA ARG A 91 3.61 6.91 -12.45
C ARG A 91 2.52 7.76 -11.83
N GLU A 92 2.60 9.07 -12.04
CA GLU A 92 1.56 10.00 -11.61
C GLU A 92 0.27 9.66 -12.35
N ILE A 93 -0.89 9.69 -11.67
CA ILE A 93 -2.17 9.27 -12.26
C ILE A 93 -2.51 10.00 -13.57
N ARG A 94 -2.13 11.28 -13.72
CA ARG A 94 -2.39 12.13 -14.89
C ARG A 94 -1.30 12.03 -15.96
N GLU A 95 -0.29 11.19 -15.78
CA GLU A 95 0.77 10.99 -16.76
C GLU A 95 0.28 10.12 -17.94
N PRO A 96 0.31 10.62 -19.19
CA PRO A 96 -0.01 9.80 -20.37
C PRO A 96 1.10 8.78 -20.67
N PRO A 97 0.77 7.63 -21.31
CA PRO A 97 -0.56 7.20 -21.72
C PRO A 97 -1.37 6.64 -20.54
N TYR A 98 -2.57 7.19 -20.32
CA TYR A 98 -3.40 6.88 -19.16
C TYR A 98 -3.73 5.39 -19.00
N ASP A 99 -3.91 4.67 -20.11
CA ASP A 99 -4.30 3.25 -20.07
C ASP A 99 -3.24 2.30 -19.52
N GLN A 100 -1.97 2.68 -19.56
CA GLN A 100 -0.86 1.82 -19.13
C GLN A 100 -0.81 1.66 -17.61
N VAL A 101 -0.96 2.75 -16.86
CA VAL A 101 -0.86 2.71 -15.39
C VAL A 101 -2.24 2.92 -14.77
N TRP A 102 -2.87 4.07 -15.01
CA TRP A 102 -4.18 4.39 -14.44
C TRP A 102 -5.27 3.41 -14.90
N GLY A 103 -5.39 3.17 -16.21
CA GLY A 103 -6.38 2.25 -16.76
C GLY A 103 -6.16 0.81 -16.30
N CYS A 104 -4.90 0.36 -16.23
CA CYS A 104 -4.54 -0.97 -15.73
C CYS A 104 -4.97 -1.13 -14.27
N TYR A 105 -4.61 -0.16 -13.43
CA TYR A 105 -5.00 -0.10 -12.02
C TYR A 105 -6.52 -0.12 -11.85
N ALA A 106 -7.23 0.78 -12.52
CA ALA A 106 -8.68 0.91 -12.43
C ALA A 106 -9.41 -0.39 -12.83
N ARG A 107 -8.99 -1.03 -13.92
CA ARG A 107 -9.53 -2.34 -14.35
C ARG A 107 -9.21 -3.44 -13.34
N GLY A 108 -8.01 -3.45 -12.78
CA GLY A 108 -7.63 -4.45 -11.77
C GLY A 108 -8.37 -4.30 -10.45
N VAL A 109 -8.57 -3.08 -9.95
CA VAL A 109 -9.44 -2.83 -8.78
C VAL A 109 -10.86 -3.33 -9.05
N ARG A 110 -11.43 -3.00 -10.21
CA ARG A 110 -12.76 -3.48 -10.58
C ARG A 110 -12.81 -5.00 -10.65
N ARG A 111 -11.79 -5.66 -11.22
CA ARG A 111 -11.71 -7.13 -11.24
C ARG A 111 -11.71 -7.71 -9.83
N LEU A 112 -10.88 -7.19 -8.93
CA LEU A 112 -10.81 -7.66 -7.55
C LEU A 112 -12.13 -7.45 -6.79
N LYS A 113 -12.78 -6.30 -7.01
CA LYS A 113 -14.10 -6.00 -6.45
C LYS A 113 -15.20 -6.96 -6.94
N ASN A 114 -15.09 -7.49 -8.15
CA ASN A 114 -16.06 -8.44 -8.71
C ASN A 114 -15.71 -9.92 -8.42
N SER A 115 -14.55 -10.22 -7.83
CA SER A 115 -14.13 -11.60 -7.54
C SER A 115 -14.48 -11.97 -6.11
N TYR A 116 -15.31 -13.00 -5.95
CA TYR A 116 -15.72 -13.60 -4.67
C TYR A 116 -15.15 -15.02 -4.49
N ASP A 117 -14.09 -15.34 -5.22
CA ASP A 117 -13.54 -16.71 -5.33
C ASP A 117 -13.02 -17.26 -4.00
N VAL A 118 -12.76 -16.39 -3.03
CA VAL A 118 -12.19 -16.74 -1.72
C VAL A 118 -13.20 -16.66 -0.57
N SER A 119 -14.32 -15.96 -0.76
CA SER A 119 -15.34 -15.74 0.27
C SER A 119 -16.67 -15.33 -0.34
N ASN A 120 -17.77 -15.88 0.18
CA ASN A 120 -19.12 -15.52 -0.24
C ASN A 120 -19.59 -14.15 0.29
N THR A 121 -18.88 -13.57 1.26
CA THR A 121 -19.27 -12.31 1.92
C THR A 121 -18.34 -11.15 1.61
N MET A 122 -17.14 -11.43 1.10
CA MET A 122 -16.12 -10.42 0.80
C MET A 122 -15.50 -10.69 -0.56
N ASN A 123 -15.45 -9.67 -1.40
CA ASN A 123 -14.66 -9.76 -2.62
C ASN A 123 -13.16 -9.71 -2.29
N THR A 124 -12.32 -10.14 -3.23
CA THR A 124 -10.86 -10.21 -3.03
C THR A 124 -10.20 -8.86 -2.75
N PHE A 125 -10.79 -7.75 -3.23
CA PHE A 125 -10.33 -6.40 -2.84
C PHE A 125 -10.60 -6.14 -1.36
N ASP A 126 -11.81 -6.45 -0.88
CA ASP A 126 -12.21 -6.25 0.52
C ASP A 126 -11.39 -7.14 1.46
N VAL A 127 -11.03 -8.35 1.03
CA VAL A 127 -10.10 -9.22 1.76
C VAL A 127 -8.75 -8.53 1.94
N ILE A 128 -8.17 -7.96 0.88
CA ILE A 128 -6.89 -7.24 1.00
C ILE A 128 -7.08 -5.98 1.86
N ALA A 129 -8.14 -5.19 1.64
CA ALA A 129 -8.41 -3.98 2.40
C ALA A 129 -8.60 -4.25 3.90
N SER A 130 -9.14 -5.41 4.27
CA SER A 130 -9.33 -5.81 5.67
C SER A 130 -8.01 -6.05 6.41
N LEU A 131 -6.88 -6.25 5.72
CA LEU A 131 -5.55 -6.24 6.35
C LEU A 131 -5.18 -4.86 6.91
N HIS A 132 -5.84 -3.78 6.49
CA HIS A 132 -5.65 -2.43 7.04
C HIS A 132 -6.73 -2.11 8.10
N THR A 133 -7.01 -3.05 9.00
CA THR A 133 -8.00 -2.86 10.07
C THR A 133 -7.53 -3.50 11.38
N GLY A 134 -8.21 -3.18 12.49
CA GLY A 134 -7.98 -3.83 13.78
C GLY A 134 -6.52 -3.74 14.25
N VAL A 135 -5.89 -4.90 14.45
CA VAL A 135 -4.53 -5.02 14.98
C VAL A 135 -3.45 -4.42 14.06
N ALA A 136 -3.73 -4.14 12.79
CA ALA A 136 -2.78 -3.47 11.90
C ALA A 136 -2.60 -1.98 12.22
N ILE A 137 -3.57 -1.34 12.88
CA ILE A 137 -3.54 0.11 13.12
C ILE A 137 -2.29 0.53 13.90
N PRO A 138 -2.00 0.01 15.10
CA PRO A 138 -0.81 0.41 15.85
C PRO A 138 0.51 0.00 15.17
N VAL A 139 0.47 -1.02 14.30
CA VAL A 139 1.64 -1.55 13.59
C VAL A 139 2.01 -0.68 12.39
N GLY A 140 0.98 -0.22 11.67
CA GLY A 140 1.11 0.48 10.40
C GLY A 140 1.00 2.00 10.52
N HIS A 141 0.52 2.55 11.64
CA HIS A 141 0.28 4.00 11.80
C HIS A 141 1.10 4.64 12.91
N ASP A 142 1.19 4.00 14.07
CA ASP A 142 1.69 4.64 15.30
C ASP A 142 3.13 4.21 15.63
N GLY A 143 4.06 4.38 14.68
CA GLY A 143 5.47 4.08 14.95
C GLY A 143 6.37 3.93 13.72
N PRO A 144 7.62 3.44 13.91
CA PRO A 144 8.62 3.30 12.84
C PRO A 144 8.20 2.28 11.76
N GLY A 145 7.21 1.43 12.06
CA GLY A 145 6.60 0.48 11.14
C GLY A 145 5.86 1.12 9.96
N PHE A 146 5.46 2.40 10.06
CA PHE A 146 4.58 3.07 9.11
C PHE A 146 4.96 2.86 7.64
N PHE A 147 6.18 3.24 7.26
CA PHE A 147 6.63 3.17 5.87
C PHE A 147 6.75 1.74 5.36
N SER A 148 7.30 0.87 6.20
CA SER A 148 7.57 -0.53 5.86
C SER A 148 6.27 -1.31 5.66
N TRP A 149 5.32 -1.14 6.57
CA TRP A 149 4.02 -1.78 6.52
C TRP A 149 3.25 -1.34 5.28
N HIS A 150 3.13 -0.03 5.04
CA HIS A 150 2.44 0.51 3.87
C HIS A 150 3.12 0.09 2.56
N LYS A 151 4.45 0.04 2.52
CA LYS A 151 5.20 -0.45 1.35
C LYS A 151 4.84 -1.90 1.02
N ALA A 152 4.79 -2.78 2.03
CA ALA A 152 4.40 -4.17 1.82
C ALA A 152 2.92 -4.30 1.43
N PHE A 153 2.02 -3.55 2.06
CA PHE A 153 0.59 -3.51 1.71
C PHE A 153 0.36 -3.08 0.25
N LEU A 154 1.06 -2.02 -0.20
CA LEU A 154 1.01 -1.57 -1.59
C LEU A 154 1.56 -2.65 -2.54
N ARG A 155 2.59 -3.40 -2.15
CA ARG A 155 3.09 -4.53 -2.96
C ARG A 155 2.11 -5.68 -3.07
N ILE A 156 1.38 -6.01 -1.99
CA ILE A 156 0.27 -6.97 -2.02
C ILE A 156 -0.80 -6.55 -3.01
N MET A 157 -1.18 -5.27 -2.98
CA MET A 157 -2.17 -4.73 -3.91
C MET A 157 -1.66 -4.76 -5.36
N GLU A 158 -0.41 -4.37 -5.63
CA GLU A 158 0.21 -4.47 -6.97
C GLU A 158 0.20 -5.90 -7.51
N PHE A 159 0.60 -6.86 -6.67
CA PHE A 159 0.64 -8.27 -7.04
C PHE A 159 -0.76 -8.81 -7.37
N ALA A 160 -1.77 -8.48 -6.56
CA ALA A 160 -3.16 -8.89 -6.79
C ALA A 160 -3.79 -8.22 -8.03
N ILE A 161 -3.52 -6.93 -8.25
CA ILE A 161 -4.01 -6.16 -9.41
C ILE A 161 -3.29 -6.58 -10.69
N GLY A 162 -2.03 -6.99 -10.59
CA GLY A 162 -1.20 -7.30 -11.74
C GLY A 162 -0.77 -6.06 -12.53
N CYS A 163 -0.68 -4.90 -11.88
CA CYS A 163 -0.25 -3.62 -12.46
C CYS A 163 0.53 -2.81 -11.40
N PRO A 164 1.44 -1.90 -11.80
CA PRO A 164 1.98 -0.89 -10.88
C PRO A 164 0.84 -0.04 -10.30
N LEU A 165 0.98 0.36 -9.03
CA LEU A 165 0.07 1.36 -8.47
C LEU A 165 0.49 2.75 -8.98
N PRO A 166 -0.45 3.55 -9.49
CA PRO A 166 -0.17 4.96 -9.74
C PRO A 166 -0.08 5.73 -8.41
N TYR A 167 0.50 6.92 -8.45
CA TYR A 167 0.48 7.86 -7.32
C TYR A 167 -0.26 9.15 -7.71
N TRP A 168 -0.89 9.78 -6.72
CA TRP A 168 -1.49 11.11 -6.87
C TRP A 168 -0.54 12.14 -6.27
N ASP A 169 0.07 12.97 -7.12
CA ASP A 169 0.89 14.09 -6.67
C ASP A 169 -0.01 15.28 -6.31
N THR A 170 -0.37 15.38 -5.04
CA THR A 170 -1.21 16.45 -4.50
C THR A 170 -0.55 17.82 -4.59
N THR A 171 0.78 17.90 -4.76
CA THR A 171 1.49 19.18 -4.89
C THR A 171 1.20 19.89 -6.20
N LEU A 172 0.67 19.17 -7.20
CA LEU A 172 0.20 19.75 -8.45
C LEU A 172 -1.17 20.40 -8.31
N ASP A 173 -2.00 19.92 -7.37
CA ASP A 173 -3.36 20.42 -7.14
C ASP A 173 -3.41 21.48 -6.03
N PHE A 174 -2.47 21.44 -5.08
CA PHE A 174 -2.34 22.41 -4.00
C PHE A 174 -2.37 23.89 -4.45
N PRO A 175 -1.65 24.33 -5.51
CA PRO A 175 -1.63 25.75 -5.89
C PRO A 175 -2.87 26.21 -6.69
N MET A 176 -3.84 25.32 -6.95
CA MET A 176 -5.08 25.70 -7.63
C MET A 176 -5.90 26.65 -6.75
N ALA A 177 -6.61 27.60 -7.37
CA ALA A 177 -7.56 28.47 -6.66
C ALA A 177 -8.66 27.66 -5.94
N ASP A 178 -9.07 26.54 -6.55
CA ASP A 178 -9.98 25.57 -5.96
C ASP A 178 -9.50 24.15 -6.33
N PRO A 179 -8.80 23.44 -5.43
CA PRO A 179 -8.34 22.06 -5.68
C PRO A 179 -9.47 21.04 -5.88
N THR A 180 -10.72 21.39 -5.53
CA THR A 180 -11.88 20.52 -5.79
C THR A 180 -12.23 20.44 -7.28
N GLN A 181 -11.73 21.39 -8.08
CA GLN A 181 -11.85 21.40 -9.54
C GLN A 181 -10.74 20.62 -10.25
N SER A 182 -9.85 19.95 -9.50
CA SER A 182 -8.80 19.14 -10.12
C SER A 182 -9.40 18.06 -11.03
N ILE A 183 -8.74 17.84 -12.17
CA ILE A 183 -9.14 16.81 -13.14
C ILE A 183 -9.21 15.42 -12.52
N VAL A 184 -8.50 15.18 -11.40
CA VAL A 184 -8.53 13.89 -10.69
C VAL A 184 -9.95 13.52 -10.20
N TRP A 185 -10.85 14.50 -10.05
CA TRP A 185 -12.26 14.30 -9.70
C TRP A 185 -13.20 14.19 -10.91
N SER A 186 -12.65 14.16 -12.13
CA SER A 186 -13.44 13.93 -13.34
C SER A 186 -13.76 12.44 -13.54
N PRO A 187 -14.75 12.10 -14.38
CA PRO A 187 -15.04 10.71 -14.75
C PRO A 187 -13.87 9.96 -15.40
N LYS A 188 -12.84 10.68 -15.89
CA LYS A 188 -11.63 10.05 -16.42
C LYS A 188 -10.75 9.41 -15.33
N PHE A 189 -10.80 9.98 -14.11
CA PHE A 189 -9.97 9.58 -12.97
C PHE A 189 -10.84 9.08 -11.83
N PHE A 190 -10.73 9.61 -10.62
CA PHE A 190 -11.41 9.05 -9.45
C PHE A 190 -12.94 9.13 -9.51
N GLY A 191 -13.51 9.98 -10.38
CA GLY A 191 -14.93 10.31 -10.39
C GLY A 191 -15.28 11.40 -9.38
N ASN A 192 -16.57 11.73 -9.30
CA ASN A 192 -17.13 12.82 -8.49
C ASN A 192 -16.57 12.87 -7.06
N GLY A 193 -16.34 14.10 -6.59
CA GLY A 193 -15.78 14.40 -5.27
C GLY A 193 -16.79 14.41 -4.12
N TYR A 194 -18.09 14.39 -4.40
CA TYR A 194 -19.15 14.57 -3.41
C TYR A 194 -20.20 13.48 -3.51
N GLY A 195 -20.67 13.00 -2.35
CA GLY A 195 -21.70 11.98 -2.23
C GLY A 195 -21.23 10.58 -2.61
N ALA A 196 -22.18 9.71 -2.92
CA ALA A 196 -21.89 8.39 -3.46
C ALA A 196 -21.14 8.52 -4.80
N ILE A 197 -20.16 7.66 -5.05
CA ILE A 197 -19.39 7.67 -6.30
C ILE A 197 -20.28 7.14 -7.44
N THR A 198 -20.70 8.03 -8.33
CA THR A 198 -21.60 7.73 -9.46
C THR A 198 -20.94 7.93 -10.82
N SER A 199 -19.70 8.40 -10.87
CA SER A 199 -18.95 8.62 -12.11
C SER A 199 -17.54 8.02 -12.08
N GLY A 200 -16.99 7.80 -13.27
CA GLY A 200 -15.66 7.22 -13.46
C GLY A 200 -15.55 5.72 -13.21
N PRO A 201 -14.33 5.17 -13.22
CA PRO A 201 -14.06 3.74 -13.21
C PRO A 201 -14.44 3.05 -11.90
N PHE A 202 -14.71 3.82 -10.84
CA PHE A 202 -15.12 3.32 -9.52
C PHE A 202 -16.60 3.56 -9.21
N ALA A 203 -17.38 4.03 -10.17
CA ALA A 203 -18.83 4.10 -10.03
C ALA A 203 -19.43 2.70 -9.85
N ASN A 204 -20.42 2.57 -8.97
CA ASN A 204 -21.19 1.33 -8.76
C ASN A 204 -20.29 0.10 -8.51
N LEU A 205 -19.23 0.25 -7.72
CA LEU A 205 -18.43 -0.90 -7.33
C LEU A 205 -19.27 -1.82 -6.42
N PRO A 206 -19.21 -3.15 -6.62
CA PRO A 206 -19.85 -4.09 -5.72
C PRO A 206 -19.17 -4.05 -4.33
N GLY A 207 -19.92 -4.38 -3.30
CA GLY A 207 -19.44 -4.40 -1.92
C GLY A 207 -20.56 -4.09 -0.92
N VAL A 208 -20.27 -4.32 0.35
CA VAL A 208 -21.23 -4.12 1.45
C VAL A 208 -21.63 -2.65 1.59
N LEU A 209 -20.70 -1.73 1.31
CA LEU A 209 -20.92 -0.30 1.39
C LEU A 209 -20.51 0.38 0.09
N GLN A 210 -21.34 1.32 -0.38
CA GLN A 210 -20.96 2.20 -1.47
C GLN A 210 -20.00 3.28 -0.93
N PRO A 211 -18.86 3.53 -1.60
CA PRO A 211 -17.95 4.58 -1.19
C PRO A 211 -18.61 5.96 -1.33
N ILE A 212 -18.43 6.80 -0.30
CA ILE A 212 -18.91 8.17 -0.24
C ILE A 212 -17.70 9.10 -0.13
N ARG A 213 -17.75 10.25 -0.82
CA ARG A 213 -16.74 11.30 -0.72
C ARG A 213 -17.35 12.62 -0.28
N ASN A 214 -16.55 13.41 0.41
CA ASN A 214 -16.82 14.80 0.72
C ASN A 214 -15.49 15.56 0.66
N ILE A 215 -15.01 15.84 -0.55
CA ILE A 215 -13.72 16.52 -0.73
C ILE A 215 -13.77 17.94 -0.16
N ASN A 216 -12.63 18.45 0.31
CA ASN A 216 -12.53 19.77 0.96
C ASN A 216 -13.40 19.92 2.23
N SER A 217 -13.69 18.81 2.92
CA SER A 217 -14.41 18.83 4.20
C SER A 217 -13.50 18.96 5.42
N ALA A 218 -12.24 18.56 5.31
CA ALA A 218 -11.23 18.68 6.35
C ALA A 218 -9.80 18.63 5.76
N GLY A 219 -8.87 19.29 6.44
CA GLY A 219 -7.45 19.30 6.10
C GLY A 219 -7.11 20.12 4.84
N TRP A 220 -5.86 19.97 4.38
CA TRP A 220 -5.33 20.63 3.18
C TRP A 220 -4.51 19.62 2.38
N LEU A 221 -4.37 19.85 1.07
CA LEU A 221 -3.42 19.08 0.26
C LEU A 221 -1.98 19.39 0.71
N MET A 222 -1.07 18.42 0.54
CA MET A 222 0.35 18.67 0.78
C MET A 222 0.91 19.59 -0.29
N SER A 223 1.62 20.63 0.15
CA SER A 223 2.38 21.52 -0.72
C SER A 223 3.80 20.98 -0.97
N ARG A 224 4.50 21.57 -1.95
CA ARG A 224 5.93 21.30 -2.13
C ARG A 224 6.76 21.71 -0.91
N GLN A 225 6.34 22.74 -0.18
CA GLN A 225 7.03 23.19 1.02
C GLN A 225 6.91 22.18 2.15
N ASP A 226 5.74 21.57 2.33
CA ASP A 226 5.51 20.52 3.32
C ASP A 226 6.43 19.31 3.06
N ILE A 227 6.54 18.88 1.80
CA ILE A 227 7.45 17.80 1.41
C ILE A 227 8.90 18.19 1.71
N GLN A 228 9.31 19.41 1.35
CA GLN A 228 10.68 19.87 1.62
C GLN A 228 10.97 19.95 3.12
N MET A 229 9.98 20.36 3.92
CA MET A 229 10.11 20.37 5.38
C MET A 229 10.27 18.95 5.91
N ALA A 230 9.42 18.01 5.48
CA ALA A 230 9.53 16.61 5.87
C ALA A 230 10.90 16.00 5.51
N LEU A 231 11.41 16.26 4.29
CA LEU A 231 12.72 15.75 3.85
C LEU A 231 13.92 16.42 4.54
N LYS A 232 13.73 17.63 5.09
CA LYS A 232 14.76 18.36 5.84
C LYS A 232 14.78 18.00 7.31
N THR A 233 13.66 17.57 7.88
CA THR A 233 13.59 17.12 9.26
C THR A 233 14.57 15.96 9.44
N GLN A 234 15.52 16.12 10.36
CA GLN A 234 16.64 15.21 10.63
C GLN A 234 16.21 13.76 10.92
N LEU A 235 14.94 13.52 11.25
CA LEU A 235 14.34 12.19 11.38
C LEU A 235 14.31 11.36 10.07
N PHE A 236 14.49 11.99 8.91
CA PHE A 236 14.53 11.31 7.60
C PHE A 236 15.90 11.34 6.92
N ARG A 237 16.88 12.05 7.51
CA ARG A 237 18.28 12.00 7.09
C ARG A 237 19.02 11.06 8.02
N ILE A 238 18.82 9.76 7.79
CA ILE A 238 19.82 8.80 8.22
C ILE A 238 20.94 8.92 7.17
N HIS A 239 22.09 9.43 7.61
CA HIS A 239 23.28 9.57 6.79
C HIS A 239 23.82 8.20 6.35
#